data_AF-F3BC72-F1
#
_entry.id   AF-F3BC72-F1
#
_cell.length_a   1.000
_cell.length_b   1.000
_cell.length_c   1.000
_cell.angle_alpha   90.00
_cell.angle_beta   90.00
_cell.angle_gamma   90.00
#
_symmetry.space_group_name_H-M   'P 1'
#
loop_
_entity.id
_entity.type
_entity.pdbx_description
1 polymer ?
#
loop_
_entity_poly.entity_id
_entity_poly.type
_entity_poly.pdbx_seq_one_letter_code
_entity_poly.pdbx_strand_id
1 'polypeptide(L)'
;MYYNETDTVAVTVLAIYLVVLGLCLLGWIISFIFRGIGMYKMGKAQGKTNSWLAFIPFARTYFHGELSGEIPLKKRSIKSPGGWLLIVPIIYGVIFAVMYFFMIISILISAISAESRMRDYMGYHVPNSEMSGLLMVFVVFLVFVIIISVIYAAIKGGLEILINRQIYERYTTVNMATLHAVFSMIIPFYESVCMFIFGRRAEQNTKENMAENQLTIEEEE
;
A
#
# COMPACT_ATOMS: atom_id res chain seq x y z
N MET A 1 -41.69 -21.08 18.97
CA MET A 1 -40.80 -20.61 17.90
C MET A 1 -39.48 -21.36 18.10
N TYR A 2 -39.28 -22.46 17.36
CA TYR A 2 -38.10 -23.32 17.52
C TYR A 2 -36.99 -22.68 16.68
N TYR A 3 -36.01 -22.03 17.32
CA TYR A 3 -34.80 -21.60 16.62
C TYR A 3 -34.02 -22.88 16.27
N ASN A 4 -33.81 -23.15 14.98
CA ASN A 4 -32.93 -24.25 14.59
C ASN A 4 -31.53 -23.96 15.15
N GLU A 5 -30.88 -24.97 15.72
CA GLU A 5 -29.54 -24.80 16.31
C GLU A 5 -28.52 -24.28 15.29
N THR A 6 -28.71 -24.63 14.01
CA THR A 6 -27.93 -24.12 12.87
C THR A 6 -28.04 -22.61 12.69
N ASP A 7 -29.22 -22.03 12.93
CA ASP A 7 -29.45 -20.58 12.78
C ASP A 7 -28.78 -19.81 13.92
N THR A 8 -28.77 -20.39 15.13
CA THR A 8 -28.13 -19.78 16.31
C THR A 8 -26.60 -19.76 16.17
N VAL A 9 -26.01 -20.84 15.66
CA VAL A 9 -24.56 -20.91 15.38
C VAL A 9 -24.17 -19.93 14.27
N ALA A 10 -24.93 -19.88 13.17
CA ALA A 10 -24.64 -18.96 12.06
C ALA A 10 -24.72 -17.48 12.49
N VAL A 11 -25.74 -17.11 13.26
CA VAL A 11 -25.90 -15.75 13.81
C VAL A 11 -24.75 -15.41 14.77
N THR A 12 -24.33 -16.35 15.61
CA THR A 12 -23.22 -16.15 16.55
C THR A 12 -21.89 -15.95 15.81
N VAL A 13 -21.60 -16.78 14.80
CA VAL A 13 -20.40 -16.66 13.97
C VAL A 13 -20.41 -15.33 13.20
N LEU A 14 -21.54 -14.94 12.63
CA LEU A 14 -21.68 -13.66 11.95
C LEU A 14 -21.47 -12.48 12.90
N ALA A 15 -22.01 -12.54 14.12
CA ALA A 15 -21.80 -11.49 15.12
C ALA A 15 -20.32 -11.35 15.51
N ILE A 16 -19.62 -12.47 15.76
CA ILE A 16 -18.17 -12.47 16.03
C ILE A 16 -17.41 -11.89 14.83
N TYR A 17 -17.75 -12.30 13.62
CA TYR A 17 -17.13 -11.78 12.39
C TYR A 17 -17.28 -10.26 12.27
N LEU A 18 -18.48 -9.72 12.50
CA LEU A 18 -18.74 -8.27 12.45
C LEU A 18 -18.00 -7.50 13.54
N VAL A 19 -17.89 -8.05 14.75
CA VAL A 19 -17.11 -7.44 15.83
C VAL A 19 -15.62 -7.38 15.46
N VAL A 20 -15.06 -8.48 14.95
CA VAL A 20 -13.66 -8.54 14.50
C VAL A 20 -13.42 -7.55 13.35
N LEU A 21 -14.32 -7.50 12.37
CA LEU A 21 -14.25 -6.56 11.25
C LEU A 21 -14.31 -5.11 11.75
N GLY A 22 -15.21 -4.80 12.69
CA GLY A 22 -15.32 -3.49 13.33
C GLY A 22 -14.03 -3.06 14.03
N LEU A 23 -13.41 -3.95 14.81
CA LEU A 23 -12.13 -3.68 15.46
C LEU A 23 -10.99 -3.44 14.45
N CYS A 24 -10.93 -4.24 13.39
CA CYS A 24 -9.95 -4.05 12.31
C CYS A 24 -10.12 -2.69 11.61
N LEU A 25 -11.37 -2.29 11.31
CA LEU A 25 -11.65 -0.98 10.71
C LEU A 25 -11.25 0.18 11.63
N LEU A 26 -11.56 0.08 12.92
CA LEU A 26 -11.14 1.08 13.90
C LEU A 26 -9.63 1.22 13.97
N GLY A 27 -8.90 0.09 14.05
CA GLY A 27 -7.44 0.10 14.02
C GLY A 27 -6.87 0.74 12.75
N TRP A 28 -7.47 0.45 11.60
CA TRP A 28 -7.09 1.04 10.32
C TRP A 28 -7.31 2.56 10.29
N ILE A 29 -8.44 3.06 10.79
CA ILE A 29 -8.75 4.49 10.88
C ILE A 29 -7.79 5.21 11.82
N ILE A 30 -7.53 4.67 13.01
CA ILE A 30 -6.60 5.27 13.99
C ILE A 30 -5.22 5.44 13.36
N SER A 31 -4.74 4.38 12.69
CA SER A 31 -3.45 4.39 12.01
C SER A 31 -3.42 5.40 10.87
N PHE A 32 -4.52 5.50 10.11
CA PHE A 32 -4.66 6.51 9.07
C PHE A 32 -4.53 7.94 9.61
N ILE A 33 -5.11 8.23 10.78
CA ILE A 33 -5.07 9.55 11.42
C ILE A 33 -3.66 9.84 11.97
N PHE A 34 -3.08 8.90 12.72
CA PHE A 34 -1.75 9.07 13.33
C PHE A 34 -0.67 9.34 12.29
N ARG A 35 -0.71 8.57 11.20
CA ARG A 35 0.19 8.77 10.07
C ARG A 35 0.02 10.16 9.46
N GLY A 36 -1.23 10.59 9.24
CA GLY A 36 -1.55 11.91 8.68
C GLY A 36 -1.03 13.07 9.55
N ILE A 37 -1.27 13.02 10.87
CA ILE A 37 -0.78 14.03 11.81
C ILE A 37 0.75 14.08 11.83
N GLY A 38 1.40 12.91 11.84
CA GLY A 38 2.86 12.81 11.81
C GLY A 38 3.48 13.51 10.61
N MET A 39 3.01 13.16 9.40
CA MET A 39 3.49 13.78 8.15
C MET A 39 3.14 15.27 8.06
N TYR A 40 1.97 15.69 8.54
CA TYR A 40 1.58 17.10 8.55
C TYR A 40 2.58 17.95 9.35
N LYS A 41 2.97 17.48 10.54
CA LYS A 41 3.94 18.18 11.39
C LYS A 41 5.33 18.22 10.78
N MET A 42 5.79 17.10 10.20
CA MET A 42 7.08 17.06 9.48
C MET A 42 7.09 18.02 8.29
N GLY A 43 5.98 18.07 7.52
CA GLY A 43 5.84 18.97 6.39
C GLY A 43 5.98 20.43 6.79
N LYS A 44 5.28 20.83 7.87
CA LYS A 44 5.39 22.19 8.42
C LYS A 44 6.79 22.51 8.90
N ALA A 45 7.44 21.57 9.59
CA ALA A 45 8.83 21.72 10.04
C ALA A 45 9.82 21.90 8.88
N GLN A 46 9.51 21.33 7.70
CA GLN A 46 10.29 21.48 6.47
C GLN A 46 9.88 22.68 5.60
N GLY A 47 8.95 23.54 6.06
CA GLY A 47 8.48 24.69 5.29
C GLY A 47 7.64 24.33 4.06
N LYS A 48 7.11 23.10 3.98
CA LYS A 48 6.32 22.63 2.84
C LYS A 48 4.89 23.19 2.89
N THR A 49 4.52 23.99 1.89
CA THR A 49 3.19 24.62 1.78
C THR A 49 2.05 23.60 1.63
N ASN A 50 2.35 22.41 1.14
CA ASN A 50 1.41 21.34 0.82
C ASN A 50 1.22 20.29 1.93
N SER A 51 1.52 20.64 3.20
CA SER A 51 1.44 19.73 4.35
C SER A 51 0.06 19.10 4.59
N TRP A 52 -1.02 19.75 4.14
CA TRP A 52 -2.39 19.22 4.19
C TRP A 52 -2.60 17.94 3.36
N LEU A 53 -1.80 17.73 2.31
CA LEU A 53 -1.91 16.55 1.43
C LEU A 53 -1.77 15.23 2.20
N ALA A 54 -1.17 15.24 3.40
CA ALA A 54 -1.09 14.12 4.31
C ALA A 54 -2.45 13.51 4.69
N PHE A 55 -3.59 14.19 4.51
CA PHE A 55 -4.92 13.65 4.88
C PHE A 55 -5.67 12.99 3.72
N ILE A 56 -5.22 13.17 2.48
CA ILE A 56 -5.88 12.62 1.29
C ILE A 56 -5.15 11.33 0.88
N PRO A 57 -5.79 10.16 0.77
CA PRO A 57 -5.09 8.88 0.56
C PRO A 57 -4.10 8.88 -0.61
N PHE A 58 -4.50 9.39 -1.78
CA PHE A 58 -3.63 9.47 -2.96
C PHE A 58 -2.53 10.51 -2.82
N ALA A 59 -2.89 11.73 -2.39
CA ALA A 59 -1.92 12.81 -2.25
C ALA A 59 -0.94 12.56 -1.10
N ARG A 60 -1.34 11.79 -0.09
CA ARG A 60 -0.50 11.33 1.02
C ARG A 60 0.66 10.49 0.51
N THR A 61 0.40 9.55 -0.39
CA THR A 61 1.42 8.68 -0.98
C THR A 61 2.47 9.50 -1.73
N TYR A 62 2.03 10.51 -2.47
CA TYR A 62 2.91 11.48 -3.12
C TYR A 62 3.70 12.32 -2.10
N PHE A 63 2.99 12.94 -1.15
CA PHE A 63 3.56 13.79 -0.12
C PHE A 63 4.58 13.05 0.74
N HIS A 64 4.33 11.78 1.05
CA HIS A 64 5.24 10.90 1.77
C HIS A 64 6.59 10.77 1.04
N GLY A 65 6.59 10.56 -0.28
CA GLY A 65 7.83 10.57 -1.05
C GLY A 65 8.37 11.98 -1.35
N GLU A 66 7.59 13.05 -1.18
CA GLU A 66 8.13 14.41 -1.25
C GLU A 66 8.88 14.80 0.03
N LEU A 67 8.41 14.31 1.18
CA LEU A 67 9.00 14.49 2.51
C LEU A 67 10.41 13.92 2.65
N SER A 68 10.78 12.90 1.88
CA SER A 68 12.14 12.37 1.88
C SER A 68 13.13 13.27 1.14
N GLY A 69 12.67 14.09 0.19
CA GLY A 69 13.54 14.82 -0.73
C GLY A 69 14.21 13.90 -1.75
N GLU A 70 15.27 14.39 -2.42
CA GLU A 70 16.05 13.57 -3.36
C GLU A 70 16.85 12.51 -2.60
N ILE A 71 16.74 11.24 -2.99
CA ILE A 71 17.49 10.15 -2.35
C ILE A 71 18.81 9.97 -3.11
N PRO A 72 19.97 10.35 -2.56
CA PRO A 72 21.25 10.04 -3.21
C PRO A 72 21.55 8.54 -3.01
N LEU A 73 21.38 7.70 -4.05
CA LEU A 73 21.98 6.36 -4.04
C LEU A 73 23.43 6.45 -4.48
N LYS A 74 24.25 5.49 -4.06
CA LYS A 74 25.70 5.40 -4.28
C LYS A 74 26.17 5.67 -5.72
N LYS A 75 25.32 5.43 -6.73
CA LYS A 75 25.63 5.68 -8.17
C LYS A 75 24.59 6.50 -8.94
N ARG A 76 23.41 6.77 -8.37
CA ARG A 76 22.27 7.43 -9.02
C ARG A 76 21.42 8.12 -7.94
N SER A 77 20.95 9.34 -8.14
CA SER A 77 19.92 9.90 -7.25
C SER A 77 18.52 9.60 -7.80
N ILE A 78 17.58 9.24 -6.91
CA ILE A 78 16.16 9.21 -7.26
C ILE A 78 15.65 10.64 -7.12
N LYS A 79 15.49 11.32 -8.25
CA LYS A 79 14.80 12.61 -8.32
C LYS A 79 13.30 12.35 -8.10
N SER A 80 12.70 13.08 -7.16
CA SER A 80 11.27 13.00 -6.79
C SER A 80 10.71 11.59 -6.50
N PRO A 81 11.12 10.94 -5.39
CA PRO A 81 10.61 9.63 -4.99
C PRO A 81 9.08 9.56 -4.82
N GLY A 82 8.42 10.67 -4.48
CA GLY A 82 6.95 10.77 -4.44
C GLY A 82 6.24 10.52 -5.77
N GLY A 83 6.87 10.88 -6.90
CA GLY A 83 6.33 10.58 -8.23
C GLY A 83 6.39 9.09 -8.54
N TRP A 84 7.51 8.44 -8.23
CA TRP A 84 7.69 7.00 -8.44
C TRP A 84 6.71 6.15 -7.65
N LEU A 85 6.41 6.54 -6.40
CA LEU A 85 5.45 5.82 -5.55
C LEU A 85 4.02 5.86 -6.09
N LEU A 86 3.69 6.90 -6.87
CA LEU A 86 2.38 7.04 -7.52
C LEU A 86 2.33 6.34 -8.88
N ILE A 87 3.43 6.31 -9.62
CA ILE A 87 3.51 5.67 -10.94
C ILE A 87 3.51 4.14 -10.85
N VAL A 88 4.23 3.57 -9.88
CA VAL A 88 4.35 2.11 -9.70
C VAL A 88 2.99 1.37 -9.63
N PRO A 89 2.00 1.79 -8.80
CA PRO A 89 0.69 1.15 -8.78
C PRO A 89 -0.11 1.34 -10.07
N ILE A 90 0.06 2.45 -10.78
CA ILE A 90 -0.60 2.69 -12.07
C ILE A 90 -0.08 1.71 -13.13
N ILE A 91 1.24 1.57 -13.25
CA ILE A 91 1.87 0.60 -14.17
C ILE A 91 1.40 -0.82 -13.86
N TYR A 92 1.42 -1.21 -12.57
CA TYR A 92 0.93 -2.51 -12.14
C TYR A 92 -0.54 -2.72 -12.51
N GLY A 93 -1.40 -1.71 -12.30
CA GLY A 93 -2.81 -1.76 -12.68
C GLY A 93 -3.03 -1.96 -14.17
N VAL A 94 -2.25 -1.28 -15.02
CA VAL A 94 -2.31 -1.45 -16.48
C VAL A 94 -1.90 -2.87 -16.88
N ILE A 95 -0.79 -3.39 -16.34
CA ILE A 95 -0.34 -4.76 -16.60
C ILE A 95 -1.44 -5.75 -16.20
N PHE A 96 -2.02 -5.60 -15.01
CA PHE A 96 -3.07 -6.47 -14.52
C PHE A 96 -4.33 -6.41 -15.39
N ALA A 97 -4.75 -5.21 -15.81
CA ALA A 97 -5.90 -5.02 -16.69
C ALA A 97 -5.72 -5.72 -18.04
N VAL A 98 -4.53 -5.59 -18.66
CA VAL A 98 -4.20 -6.26 -19.92
C VAL A 98 -4.23 -7.78 -19.75
N MET A 99 -3.62 -8.29 -18.68
CA MET A 99 -3.62 -9.72 -18.36
C MET A 99 -5.06 -10.25 -18.18
N TYR A 100 -5.89 -9.54 -17.41
CA TYR A 100 -7.29 -9.91 -17.17
C TYR A 100 -8.13 -9.86 -18.46
N PHE A 101 -7.86 -8.90 -19.34
CA PHE A 101 -8.51 -8.79 -20.63
C PHE A 101 -8.27 -10.05 -21.48
N PHE A 102 -7.02 -10.51 -21.58
CA PHE A 102 -6.71 -11.77 -22.30
C PHE A 102 -7.37 -12.99 -21.64
N MET A 103 -7.42 -13.04 -20.31
CA MET A 103 -8.11 -14.10 -19.59
C MET A 103 -9.61 -14.14 -19.95
N ILE A 104 -10.29 -12.99 -19.93
CA ILE A 104 -11.72 -12.90 -20.29
C ILE A 104 -11.94 -13.35 -21.74
N ILE A 105 -11.11 -12.91 -22.68
CA ILE A 105 -11.20 -13.34 -24.09
C ILE A 105 -11.03 -14.86 -24.22
N SER A 106 -10.07 -15.45 -23.52
CA SER A 106 -9.84 -16.91 -23.56
C SER A 106 -11.04 -17.72 -23.01
N ILE A 107 -11.69 -17.22 -21.96
CA ILE A 107 -12.90 -17.83 -21.38
C ILE A 107 -14.07 -17.68 -22.36
N LEU A 108 -14.23 -16.52 -22.98
CA LEU A 108 -15.30 -16.26 -23.94
C LEU A 108 -15.19 -17.16 -25.18
N ILE A 109 -13.99 -17.31 -25.74
CA ILE A 109 -13.75 -18.23 -26.87
C ILE A 109 -14.09 -19.67 -26.47
N SER A 110 -13.64 -20.09 -25.29
CA SER A 110 -13.90 -21.45 -24.78
C SER A 110 -15.40 -21.73 -24.58
N ALA A 111 -16.15 -20.74 -24.09
CA ALA A 111 -17.59 -20.84 -23.90
C ALA A 111 -18.35 -20.99 -25.23
N ILE A 112 -17.99 -20.19 -26.25
CA ILE A 112 -18.61 -20.24 -27.59
C ILE A 112 -18.28 -21.57 -28.29
N SER A 113 -17.06 -22.09 -28.13
CA SER A 113 -16.69 -23.39 -28.71
C SER A 113 -17.42 -24.57 -28.07
N ALA A 114 -17.75 -24.49 -26.78
CA ALA A 114 -18.50 -25.53 -26.08
C ALA A 114 -19.96 -25.61 -26.59
N GLU A 115 -20.62 -24.47 -26.79
CA GLU A 115 -22.01 -24.41 -27.28
C GLU A 115 -22.16 -24.86 -28.74
N SER A 116 -21.24 -24.46 -29.61
CA SER A 116 -21.28 -24.82 -31.04
C SER A 116 -21.06 -26.33 -31.26
N ARG A 117 -20.23 -26.98 -30.44
CA ARG A 117 -19.99 -28.43 -30.52
C ARG A 117 -21.09 -29.28 -29.90
N MET A 118 -21.78 -28.80 -28.86
CA MET A 118 -22.99 -29.47 -28.35
C MET A 118 -24.11 -29.54 -29.40
N ARG A 119 -24.18 -28.57 -30.32
CA ARG A 119 -25.18 -28.58 -31.42
C ARG A 119 -24.87 -29.57 -32.53
N ASP A 120 -23.59 -29.84 -32.81
CA ASP A 120 -23.18 -30.74 -33.91
C ASP A 120 -23.10 -32.22 -33.49
N TYR A 121 -22.88 -32.52 -32.21
CA TYR A 121 -22.77 -33.89 -31.70
C TYR A 121 -24.04 -34.34 -30.96
N MET A 122 -25.05 -34.73 -31.72
CA MET A 122 -26.20 -35.50 -31.25
C MET A 122 -25.70 -36.88 -30.73
N GLY A 123 -25.25 -36.94 -29.48
CA GLY A 123 -25.13 -38.19 -28.71
C GLY A 123 -23.74 -38.82 -28.50
N TYR A 124 -22.63 -38.18 -28.86
CA TYR A 124 -21.30 -38.68 -28.47
C TYR A 124 -20.77 -37.87 -27.28
N HIS A 125 -20.52 -38.55 -26.14
CA HIS A 125 -19.86 -37.96 -24.98
C HIS A 125 -18.50 -37.41 -25.41
N VAL A 126 -18.40 -36.09 -25.50
CA VAL A 126 -17.11 -35.41 -25.71
C VAL A 126 -16.29 -35.62 -24.42
N PRO A 127 -15.06 -36.14 -24.50
CA PRO A 127 -14.23 -36.35 -23.32
C PRO A 127 -13.99 -35.02 -22.57
N ASN A 128 -13.80 -35.10 -21.25
CA ASN A 128 -13.58 -34.00 -20.30
C ASN A 128 -12.34 -33.10 -20.58
N SER A 129 -11.77 -33.13 -21.79
CA SER A 129 -10.55 -32.41 -22.19
C SER A 129 -10.72 -30.88 -22.27
N GLU A 130 -11.94 -30.36 -22.46
CA GLU A 130 -12.16 -28.90 -22.56
C GLU A 130 -12.13 -28.21 -21.18
N MET A 131 -12.68 -28.85 -20.14
CA MET A 131 -12.57 -28.41 -18.75
C MET A 131 -11.10 -28.41 -18.29
N SER A 132 -10.32 -29.40 -18.77
CA SER A 132 -8.88 -29.49 -18.51
C SER A 132 -8.07 -28.36 -19.15
N GLY A 133 -8.45 -27.91 -20.35
CA GLY A 133 -7.78 -26.81 -21.06
C GLY A 133 -7.97 -25.45 -20.38
N LEU A 134 -9.21 -25.14 -19.96
CA LEU A 134 -9.53 -23.92 -19.20
C LEU A 134 -8.83 -23.88 -17.84
N LEU A 135 -8.81 -25.00 -17.12
CA LEU A 135 -8.07 -25.11 -15.87
C LEU A 135 -6.57 -24.90 -16.08
N MET A 136 -5.99 -25.43 -17.15
CA MET A 136 -4.58 -25.22 -17.46
C MET A 136 -4.26 -23.75 -17.76
N VAL A 137 -5.09 -23.07 -18.56
CA VAL A 137 -4.95 -21.63 -18.84
C VAL A 137 -5.06 -20.81 -17.56
N PHE A 138 -6.02 -21.14 -16.69
CA PHE A 138 -6.21 -20.48 -15.41
C PHE A 138 -5.01 -20.67 -14.47
N VAL A 139 -4.47 -21.88 -14.37
CA VAL A 139 -3.29 -22.17 -13.56
C VAL A 139 -2.07 -21.39 -14.07
N VAL A 140 -1.82 -21.39 -15.38
CA VAL A 140 -0.72 -20.62 -15.99
C VAL A 140 -0.89 -19.13 -15.71
N PHE A 141 -2.10 -18.59 -15.89
CA PHE A 141 -2.43 -17.21 -15.56
C PHE A 141 -2.16 -16.88 -14.09
N LEU A 142 -2.58 -17.74 -13.15
CA LEU A 142 -2.31 -17.56 -11.73
C LEU A 142 -0.81 -17.53 -11.42
N VAL A 143 -0.03 -18.41 -12.02
CA VAL A 143 1.44 -18.40 -11.84
C VAL A 143 2.03 -17.07 -12.31
N PHE A 144 1.63 -16.57 -13.48
CA PHE A 144 2.07 -15.26 -13.96
C PHE A 144 1.64 -14.12 -13.04
N VAL A 145 0.40 -14.12 -12.58
CA VAL A 145 -0.12 -13.11 -11.64
C VAL A 145 0.68 -13.13 -10.34
N ILE A 146 0.98 -14.31 -9.79
CA ILE A 146 1.78 -14.45 -8.56
C ILE A 146 3.18 -13.86 -8.78
N ILE A 147 3.85 -14.21 -9.88
CA ILE A 147 5.20 -13.72 -10.19
C ILE A 147 5.20 -12.19 -10.30
N ILE A 148 4.27 -11.62 -11.07
CA ILE A 148 4.17 -10.16 -11.24
C ILE A 148 3.83 -9.47 -9.91
N SER A 149 2.95 -10.06 -9.10
CA SER A 149 2.57 -9.53 -7.78
C SER A 149 3.75 -9.50 -6.81
N VAL A 150 4.59 -10.55 -6.81
CA VAL A 150 5.81 -10.61 -5.97
C VAL A 150 6.81 -9.55 -6.41
N ILE A 151 7.03 -9.38 -7.72
CA ILE A 151 7.91 -8.33 -8.25
C ILE A 151 7.40 -6.94 -7.85
N TYR A 152 6.09 -6.70 -8.00
CA TYR A 152 5.46 -5.45 -7.60
C TYR A 152 5.64 -5.18 -6.10
N ALA A 153 5.38 -6.17 -5.25
CA ALA A 153 5.54 -6.04 -3.80
C ALA A 153 6.98 -5.70 -3.42
N ALA A 154 7.97 -6.32 -4.08
CA ALA A 154 9.38 -6.04 -3.86
C ALA A 154 9.77 -4.60 -4.27
N ILE A 155 9.30 -4.13 -5.44
CA ILE A 155 9.57 -2.77 -5.92
C ILE A 155 8.94 -1.73 -5.01
N LYS A 156 7.64 -1.88 -4.70
CA LYS A 156 6.91 -0.95 -3.84
C LYS A 156 7.49 -0.92 -2.42
N GLY A 157 7.68 -2.08 -1.81
CA GLY A 157 8.21 -2.18 -0.45
C GLY A 157 9.65 -1.64 -0.34
N GLY A 158 10.49 -1.93 -1.34
CA GLY A 158 11.84 -1.37 -1.41
C GLY A 158 11.85 0.16 -1.50
N LEU A 159 10.98 0.73 -2.32
CA LEU A 159 10.87 2.19 -2.45
C LEU A 159 10.37 2.85 -1.16
N GLU A 160 9.38 2.24 -0.50
CA GLU A 160 8.88 2.69 0.81
C GLU A 160 9.96 2.63 1.90
N ILE A 161 10.79 1.58 1.94
CA ILE A 161 11.91 1.48 2.88
C ILE A 161 12.92 2.61 2.66
N LEU A 162 13.29 2.89 1.40
CA LEU A 162 14.26 3.93 1.09
C LEU A 162 13.76 5.32 1.53
N ILE A 163 12.48 5.60 1.28
CA ILE A 163 11.84 6.86 1.66
C ILE A 163 11.75 6.97 3.19
N ASN A 164 11.24 5.94 3.86
CA ASN A 164 11.13 5.92 5.33
C ASN A 164 12.50 6.07 5.98
N ARG A 165 13.53 5.37 5.48
CA ARG A 165 14.89 5.50 5.98
C ARG A 165 15.38 6.94 5.88
N GLN A 166 15.22 7.59 4.73
CA GLN A 166 15.69 8.96 4.54
C GLN A 166 14.93 9.97 5.42
N ILE A 167 13.63 9.78 5.61
CA ILE A 167 12.83 10.61 6.53
C ILE A 167 13.34 10.42 7.97
N TYR A 168 13.60 9.18 8.38
CA TYR A 168 14.03 8.87 9.74
C TYR A 168 15.47 9.32 10.03
N GLU A 169 16.38 9.24 9.07
CA GLU A 169 17.77 9.72 9.20
C GLU A 169 17.85 11.21 9.61
N ARG A 170 16.81 12.01 9.32
CA ARG A 170 16.75 13.42 9.73
C ARG A 170 16.45 13.61 11.23
N TYR A 171 15.94 12.59 11.91
CA TYR A 171 15.46 12.68 13.31
C TYR A 171 16.09 11.63 14.24
N THR A 172 16.90 10.71 13.71
CA THR A 172 17.60 9.65 14.44
C THR A 172 18.92 9.26 13.75
N THR A 173 19.71 8.38 14.37
CA THR A 173 20.97 7.89 13.79
C THR A 173 20.74 6.96 12.59
N VAL A 174 21.71 6.85 11.68
CA VAL A 174 21.62 6.07 10.42
C VAL A 174 21.23 4.60 10.65
N ASN A 175 21.82 3.97 11.67
CA ASN A 175 21.55 2.57 11.99
C ASN A 175 20.12 2.38 12.52
N MET A 176 19.65 3.31 13.36
CA MET A 176 18.31 3.28 13.93
C MET A 176 17.24 3.58 12.87
N ALA A 177 17.52 4.52 11.95
CA ALA A 177 16.63 4.86 10.84
C ALA A 177 16.37 3.65 9.93
N THR A 178 17.42 2.87 9.62
CA THR A 178 17.30 1.66 8.81
C THR A 178 16.45 0.60 9.50
N LEU A 179 16.63 0.40 10.81
CA LEU A 179 15.80 -0.53 11.60
C LEU A 179 14.33 -0.11 11.59
N HIS A 180 14.02 1.16 11.85
CA HIS A 180 12.65 1.66 11.82
C HIS A 180 12.02 1.52 10.43
N ALA A 181 12.78 1.72 9.35
CA ALA A 181 12.30 1.56 7.98
C ALA A 181 11.97 0.09 7.64
N VAL A 182 12.81 -0.86 8.07
CA VAL A 182 12.56 -2.30 7.86
C VAL A 182 11.39 -2.78 8.71
N PHE A 183 11.32 -2.37 9.98
CA PHE A 183 10.18 -2.73 10.84
C PHE A 183 8.86 -2.17 10.32
N SER A 184 8.89 -1.01 9.67
CA SER A 184 7.70 -0.42 9.02
C SER A 184 7.15 -1.27 7.87
N MET A 185 7.98 -2.08 7.21
CA MET A 185 7.54 -3.01 6.16
C MET A 185 6.92 -4.29 6.76
N ILE A 186 7.48 -4.79 7.86
CA ILE A 186 7.09 -6.09 8.45
C ILE A 186 5.84 -5.94 9.31
N ILE A 187 5.78 -4.88 10.13
CA ILE A 187 4.73 -4.72 11.13
C ILE A 187 3.69 -3.72 10.61
N PRO A 188 2.49 -4.17 10.24
CA PRO A 188 1.41 -3.26 9.92
C PRO A 188 1.15 -2.36 11.14
N PHE A 189 0.91 -1.07 10.92
CA PHE A 189 0.75 0.01 11.92
C PHE A 189 2.02 0.64 12.49
N TYR A 190 3.18 -0.03 12.43
CA TYR A 190 4.43 0.51 13.01
C TYR A 190 4.84 1.83 12.35
N GLU A 191 4.74 1.91 11.03
CA GLU A 191 5.02 3.12 10.25
C GLU A 191 4.20 4.33 10.73
N SER A 192 2.93 4.12 11.08
CA SER A 192 2.01 5.19 11.51
C SER A 192 2.43 5.77 12.86
N VAL A 193 2.86 4.90 13.78
CA VAL A 193 3.37 5.29 15.10
C VAL A 193 4.71 6.02 14.96
N CYS A 194 5.64 5.48 14.17
CA CYS A 194 6.93 6.12 13.92
C CYS A 194 6.76 7.52 13.32
N MET A 195 5.91 7.67 12.29
CA MET A 195 5.62 8.99 11.71
C MET A 195 5.03 9.96 12.73
N PHE A 196 4.14 9.49 13.61
CA PHE A 196 3.58 10.34 14.66
C PHE A 196 4.66 10.83 15.64
N ILE A 197 5.52 9.93 16.13
CA ILE A 197 6.60 10.26 17.06
C ILE A 197 7.59 11.24 16.43
N PHE A 198 8.09 10.93 15.24
CA PHE A 198 9.04 11.79 14.55
C PHE A 198 8.40 13.12 14.11
N GLY A 199 7.10 13.14 13.81
CA GLY A 199 6.38 14.39 13.54
C GLY A 199 6.31 15.31 14.75
N ARG A 200 6.15 14.75 15.96
CA ARG A 200 6.25 15.54 17.21
C ARG A 200 7.66 16.07 17.43
N ARG A 201 8.69 15.25 17.20
CA ARG A 201 10.09 15.68 17.31
C ARG A 201 10.41 16.80 16.31
N ALA A 202 9.93 16.69 15.07
CA ALA A 202 10.09 17.73 14.06
C ALA A 202 9.52 19.09 14.52
N GLU A 203 8.32 19.07 15.09
CA GLU A 203 7.67 20.26 15.63
C GLU A 203 8.46 20.89 16.79
N GLN A 204 9.03 20.07 17.67
CA GLN A 204 9.86 20.55 18.79
C GLN A 204 11.13 21.24 18.30
N ASN A 205 11.88 20.57 17.42
CA ASN A 205 13.11 21.15 16.84
C ASN A 205 12.84 22.48 16.14
N THR A 206 11.70 22.62 15.44
CA THR A 206 11.32 23.89 14.81
C THR A 206 11.07 25.00 15.83
N LYS A 207 10.40 24.69 16.96
CA LYS A 207 10.14 25.68 18.02
C LYS A 207 11.42 26.10 18.72
N GLU A 208 12.33 25.16 18.97
CA GLU A 208 13.65 25.44 19.56
C GLU A 208 14.47 26.37 18.67
N ASN A 209 14.57 26.08 17.37
CA ASN A 209 15.28 26.93 16.41
C ASN A 209 14.67 28.35 16.30
N MET A 210 13.34 28.47 16.43
CA MET A 210 12.67 29.78 16.43
C MET A 210 12.99 30.58 17.70
N ALA A 211 13.04 29.92 18.86
CA ALA A 211 13.40 30.57 20.12
C ALA A 211 14.87 31.00 20.13
N GLU A 212 15.78 30.16 19.63
CA GLU A 212 17.20 30.49 19.50
C GLU A 212 17.41 31.70 18.58
N ASN A 213 16.77 31.71 17.41
CA ASN A 213 16.85 32.85 16.48
C ASN A 213 16.28 34.14 17.08
N GLN A 214 15.25 34.07 17.93
CA GLN A 214 14.70 35.25 18.60
C GLN A 214 15.69 35.81 19.64
N LEU A 215 16.32 34.94 20.44
CA LEU A 215 17.34 35.33 21.40
C LEU A 215 18.54 35.98 20.73
N THR A 216 19.00 35.45 19.59
CA THR A 216 20.12 36.05 18.85
C THR A 216 19.79 37.44 18.30
N ILE A 217 18.53 37.70 17.93
CA ILE A 217 18.11 39.03 17.45
C ILE A 217 18.05 40.02 18.62
N GLU A 218 17.60 39.59 19.80
CA GLU A 218 17.59 40.42 21.02
C GLU A 218 19.00 40.72 21.56
N GLU A 219 20.01 39.89 21.29
CA GLU A 219 21.41 40.16 21.65
C GLU A 219 22.12 41.11 20.67
N GLU A 220 21.60 41.28 19.45
CA GLU A 220 22.16 42.16 18.41
C GLU A 220 21.54 43.58 18.40
N GLU A 221 20.41 43.81 19.10
CA GLU A 221 19.79 45.14 19.33
C GLU A 221 20.32 45.86 20.59
#